data_AF-A0A6C0I7U3-F1
#
_entry.id   AF-A0A6C0I7U3-F1
#
_cell.length_a   1.000
_cell.length_b   1.000
_cell.length_c   1.000
_cell.angle_alpha   90.00
_cell.angle_beta   90.00
_cell.angle_gamma   90.00
#
_symmetry.space_group_name_H-M   'P 1'
#
loop_
_entity.id
_entity.type
_entity.pdbx_description
1 polymer ?
#
loop_
_entity_poly.entity_id
_entity_poly.type
_entity_poly.pdbx_seq_one_letter_code
_entity_poly.pdbx_strand_id
1 'polypeptide(L)'
;MERRINKRISEYVTDFKEDIKTKALQLGLASNTNMGHLVQYICDYERLVLSKEDFLKRKRVKNVVHLADRCCAKRANNEQCTRRRKDDTSMYCGTHMKGTPHGICSNDENDKPLGQKVEVWAQDIQGIIYYIDKAGNVYQAEDIVVNKVNPKIIAKYIKTGIDTYSIPEFNI
;
A
#
# COMPACT_ATOMS: atom_id res chain seq x y z
N MET A 1 -4.92 21.74 -16.51
CA MET A 1 -4.03 20.77 -17.19
C MET A 1 -4.85 19.63 -17.79
N GLU A 2 -5.65 18.92 -16.99
CA GLU A 2 -6.64 17.89 -17.40
C GLU A 2 -7.44 18.25 -18.66
N ARG A 3 -8.20 19.37 -18.65
CA ARG A 3 -9.01 19.80 -19.81
C ARG A 3 -8.22 19.92 -21.12
N ARG A 4 -6.97 20.42 -21.04
CA ARG A 4 -6.11 20.61 -22.23
C ARG A 4 -5.65 19.26 -22.80
N ILE A 5 -5.34 18.30 -21.92
CA ILE A 5 -4.91 16.96 -22.32
C ILE A 5 -6.09 16.18 -22.88
N ASN A 6 -7.25 16.20 -22.21
CA ASN A 6 -8.48 15.58 -22.73
C ASN A 6 -8.89 16.16 -24.08
N LYS A 7 -8.74 17.47 -24.28
CA LYS A 7 -8.98 18.09 -25.60
C LYS A 7 -8.07 17.50 -26.67
N ARG A 8 -6.75 17.40 -26.41
CA ARG A 8 -5.77 16.86 -27.35
C ARG A 8 -6.00 15.37 -27.65
N ILE A 9 -6.38 14.58 -26.64
CA ILE A 9 -6.76 13.17 -26.83
C ILE A 9 -8.04 13.08 -27.68
N SER A 10 -9.04 13.91 -27.39
CA SER A 10 -10.29 13.93 -28.15
C SER A 10 -10.09 14.31 -29.61
N GLU A 11 -9.24 15.30 -29.90
CA GLU A 11 -8.89 15.69 -31.27
C GLU A 11 -8.22 14.52 -32.00
N TYR A 12 -7.16 13.94 -31.41
CA TYR A 12 -6.46 12.79 -31.99
C TYR A 12 -7.37 11.58 -32.26
N VAL A 13 -8.24 11.22 -31.31
CA VAL A 13 -9.18 10.09 -31.47
C VAL A 13 -10.23 10.40 -32.53
N THR A 14 -10.64 11.66 -32.67
CA THR A 14 -11.61 12.06 -33.70
C THR A 14 -10.99 11.95 -35.09
N ASP A 15 -9.78 12.48 -35.26
CA ASP A 15 -9.04 12.41 -36.52
C ASP A 15 -8.75 10.95 -36.90
N PHE A 16 -8.36 10.11 -35.94
CA PHE A 16 -8.16 8.68 -36.15
C PHE A 16 -9.44 7.96 -36.63
N LYS A 17 -10.60 8.27 -36.04
CA LYS A 17 -11.89 7.68 -36.45
C LYS A 17 -12.30 8.15 -37.85
N GLU A 18 -12.07 9.43 -38.18
CA GLU A 18 -12.28 10.00 -39.52
C GLU A 18 -11.39 9.33 -40.57
N ASP A 19 -10.12 9.09 -40.26
CA ASP A 19 -9.17 8.41 -41.16
C ASP A 19 -9.60 6.97 -41.45
N ILE A 20 -10.03 6.23 -40.43
CA ILE A 20 -10.56 4.86 -40.60
C ILE A 20 -11.79 4.88 -41.50
N LYS A 21 -12.74 5.79 -41.25
CA LYS A 21 -13.96 5.92 -42.05
C LYS A 21 -13.62 6.25 -43.50
N THR A 22 -12.71 7.20 -43.73
CA THR A 22 -12.24 7.58 -45.06
C THR A 22 -11.57 6.42 -45.77
N LYS A 23 -10.73 5.65 -45.07
CA LYS A 23 -10.07 4.47 -45.62
C LYS A 23 -11.07 3.37 -45.96
N ALA A 24 -12.10 3.18 -45.13
CA ALA A 24 -13.17 2.22 -45.39
C ALA A 24 -13.97 2.57 -46.65
N LEU A 25 -14.25 3.86 -46.86
CA LEU A 25 -14.88 4.35 -48.10
C LEU A 25 -13.99 4.11 -49.33
N GLN A 26 -12.69 4.41 -49.24
CA GLN A 26 -11.73 4.18 -50.32
C GLN A 26 -11.61 2.70 -50.72
N LEU A 27 -11.74 1.79 -49.76
CA LEU A 27 -11.70 0.34 -49.99
C LEU A 27 -13.03 -0.23 -50.52
N GLY A 28 -14.05 0.61 -50.75
CA GLY A 28 -15.36 0.16 -51.23
C GLY A 28 -16.18 -0.64 -50.21
N LEU A 29 -15.76 -0.61 -48.94
CA LEU A 29 -16.34 -1.42 -47.86
C LEU A 29 -17.76 -0.97 -47.44
N ALA A 30 -18.20 0.22 -47.90
CA ALA A 30 -19.56 0.72 -47.69
C ALA A 30 -20.65 -0.16 -48.32
N SER A 31 -20.29 -0.99 -49.30
CA SER A 31 -21.21 -1.94 -49.95
C SER A 31 -21.47 -3.20 -49.13
N ASN A 32 -20.62 -3.51 -48.15
CA ASN A 32 -20.75 -4.68 -47.30
C ASN A 32 -21.39 -4.29 -45.95
N THR A 33 -22.60 -4.77 -45.70
CA THR A 33 -23.40 -4.45 -44.50
C THR A 33 -22.64 -4.74 -43.20
N ASN A 34 -21.92 -5.85 -43.13
CA ASN A 34 -21.15 -6.23 -41.94
C ASN A 34 -19.99 -5.27 -41.68
N MET A 35 -19.36 -4.75 -42.74
CA MET A 35 -18.28 -3.78 -42.60
C MET A 35 -18.80 -2.38 -42.26
N GLY A 36 -20.00 -2.03 -42.72
CA GLY A 36 -20.72 -0.85 -42.26
C GLY A 36 -20.99 -0.89 -40.74
N HIS A 37 -21.45 -2.03 -40.22
CA HIS A 37 -21.63 -2.23 -38.78
C HIS A 37 -20.32 -2.09 -38.00
N LEU A 38 -19.20 -2.59 -38.53
CA LEU A 38 -17.89 -2.45 -37.89
C LEU A 38 -17.43 -0.98 -37.82
N VAL A 39 -17.57 -0.24 -38.91
CA VAL A 39 -17.19 1.19 -38.95
C VAL A 39 -18.05 2.00 -37.98
N GLN A 40 -19.36 1.71 -37.92
CA GLN A 40 -20.27 2.34 -36.97
C GLN A 40 -19.84 2.06 -35.53
N TYR A 41 -19.52 0.80 -35.21
CA TYR A 41 -19.02 0.42 -33.89
C TYR A 41 -17.74 1.17 -33.49
N ILE A 42 -16.79 1.34 -34.42
CA ILE A 42 -15.55 2.10 -34.19
C ILE A 42 -15.86 3.58 -33.93
N CYS A 43 -16.77 4.18 -34.70
CA CYS A 43 -17.17 5.57 -34.53
C CYS A 43 -17.85 5.81 -33.18
N ASP A 44 -18.71 4.89 -32.75
CA ASP A 44 -19.48 4.98 -31.51
C ASP A 44 -18.68 4.56 -30.26
N TYR A 45 -17.49 3.97 -30.44
CA TYR A 45 -16.65 3.52 -29.34
C TYR A 45 -16.36 4.65 -28.34
N GLU A 46 -16.49 4.34 -27.05
CA GLU A 46 -16.35 5.31 -25.96
C GLU A 46 -15.00 6.02 -25.99
N ARG A 47 -15.01 7.34 -25.78
CA ARG A 47 -13.78 8.14 -25.78
C ARG A 47 -13.06 7.99 -24.45
N LEU A 48 -11.73 7.85 -24.52
CA LEU A 48 -10.89 7.92 -23.32
C LEU A 48 -10.98 9.33 -22.71
N VAL A 49 -11.46 9.40 -21.46
CA VAL A 49 -11.50 10.64 -20.67
C VAL A 49 -10.65 10.43 -19.43
N LEU A 50 -9.57 11.22 -19.30
CA LEU A 50 -8.78 11.22 -18.07
C LEU A 50 -9.52 12.00 -17.00
N SER A 51 -9.67 11.38 -15.84
CA SER A 51 -10.31 11.96 -14.66
C SER A 51 -9.29 12.73 -13.81
N LYS A 52 -9.77 13.45 -12.80
CA LYS A 52 -8.89 14.10 -11.81
C LYS A 52 -7.95 13.12 -11.13
N GLU A 53 -8.39 11.89 -10.91
CA GLU A 53 -7.62 10.86 -10.20
C GLU A 53 -6.34 10.47 -10.94
N ASP A 54 -6.36 10.54 -12.27
CA ASP A 54 -5.21 10.27 -13.13
C ASP A 54 -4.10 11.31 -12.99
N PHE A 55 -4.43 12.51 -12.51
CA PHE A 55 -3.49 13.60 -12.25
C PHE A 55 -3.08 13.72 -10.78
N LEU A 56 -3.72 12.97 -9.88
CA LEU A 56 -3.34 12.95 -8.48
C LEU A 56 -2.06 12.14 -8.32
N LYS A 57 -1.02 12.78 -7.78
CA LYS A 57 0.19 12.09 -7.37
C LYS A 57 -0.20 11.10 -6.28
N ARG A 58 -0.19 9.80 -6.59
CA ARG A 58 -0.57 8.75 -5.62
C ARG A 58 0.22 8.97 -4.34
N LYS A 59 -0.50 9.29 -3.25
CA LYS A 59 0.11 9.39 -1.93
C LYS A 59 0.42 7.97 -1.50
N ARG A 60 1.67 7.54 -1.70
CA ARG A 60 2.15 6.26 -1.15
C ARG A 60 1.85 6.27 0.34
N VAL A 61 1.19 5.22 0.83
CA VAL A 61 1.02 5.03 2.27
C VAL A 61 2.41 5.08 2.88
N LYS A 62 2.63 6.06 3.76
CA LYS A 62 3.89 6.18 4.47
C LYS A 62 3.84 5.16 5.59
N ASN A 63 4.54 4.04 5.42
CA ASN A 63 4.77 3.13 6.54
C ASN A 63 5.54 3.91 7.62
N VAL A 64 4.92 4.07 8.78
CA VAL A 64 5.53 4.77 9.89
C VAL A 64 6.67 3.91 10.42
N VAL A 65 7.90 4.39 10.28
CA VAL A 65 9.06 3.77 10.92
C VAL A 65 8.99 4.11 12.41
N HIS A 66 9.15 3.09 13.25
CA HIS A 66 9.18 3.23 14.70
C HIS A 66 10.34 4.15 15.12
N LEU A 67 10.17 5.01 16.14
CA LEU A 67 11.19 6.01 16.51
C LEU A 67 12.55 5.36 16.84
N ALA A 68 12.55 4.18 17.46
CA ALA A 68 13.78 3.44 17.77
C ALA A 68 14.56 3.04 16.50
N ASP A 69 13.85 2.77 15.41
CA ASP A 69 14.43 2.33 14.14
C ASP A 69 14.79 3.52 13.23
N ARG A 70 14.49 4.77 13.63
CA ARG A 70 14.71 5.96 12.81
C ARG A 70 16.14 6.46 12.89
N CYS A 71 16.62 6.98 11.78
CA CYS A 71 17.89 7.66 11.66
C CYS A 71 17.97 8.86 12.63
N CYS A 72 19.06 8.95 13.40
CA CYS A 72 19.29 10.00 14.38
C CYS A 72 19.75 11.33 13.77
N ALA A 73 19.94 11.43 12.45
CA ALA A 73 20.36 12.68 11.82
C ALA A 73 19.18 13.62 11.53
N LYS A 74 19.45 14.92 11.59
CA LYS A 74 18.52 15.98 11.21
C LYS A 74 18.57 16.27 9.71
N ARG A 75 17.40 16.59 9.16
CA ARG A 75 17.26 17.14 7.80
C ARG A 75 17.52 18.65 7.81
N ALA A 76 17.59 19.26 6.63
CA ALA A 76 17.77 20.71 6.47
C ALA A 76 16.67 21.56 7.15
N ASN A 77 15.50 20.97 7.44
CA ASN A 77 14.42 21.60 8.22
C ASN A 77 14.55 21.38 9.74
N ASN A 78 15.70 20.92 10.23
CA ASN A 78 15.99 20.58 11.62
C ASN A 78 15.14 19.45 12.24
N GLU A 79 14.29 18.76 11.47
CA GLU A 79 13.53 17.61 11.94
C GLU A 79 14.32 16.29 11.85
N GLN A 80 14.01 15.33 12.72
CA GLN A 80 14.60 13.99 12.69
C GLN A 80 14.30 13.30 11.35
N CYS A 81 15.31 12.64 10.78
CA CYS A 81 15.14 11.88 9.57
C CYS A 81 14.16 10.71 9.74
N THR A 82 13.05 10.75 9.00
CA THR A 82 12.03 9.69 9.03
C THR A 82 12.43 8.36 8.36
N ARG A 83 13.69 8.21 7.91
CA ARG A 83 14.16 6.99 7.26
C ARG A 83 14.65 5.98 8.30
N ARG A 84 14.47 4.69 8.03
CA ARG A 84 15.02 3.60 8.86
C ARG A 84 16.56 3.67 8.86
N ARG A 85 17.17 3.34 10.00
CA ARG A 85 18.61 3.07 10.12
C ARG A 85 19.00 1.94 9.16
N LYS A 86 20.26 1.92 8.72
CA LYS A 86 20.70 0.92 7.75
C LYS A 86 20.80 -0.48 8.38
N ASP A 87 21.18 -0.52 9.65
CA ASP A 87 21.48 -1.71 10.44
C ASP A 87 21.31 -1.35 11.92
N ASP A 88 21.12 -2.36 12.78
CA ASP A 88 20.89 -2.14 14.22
C ASP A 88 22.10 -1.52 14.92
N THR A 89 23.29 -1.65 14.32
CA THR A 89 24.54 -1.03 14.77
C THR A 89 24.71 0.42 14.28
N SER A 90 24.02 0.86 13.23
CA SER A 90 24.18 2.21 12.70
C SER A 90 23.10 3.17 13.18
N MET A 91 23.53 4.35 13.63
CA MET A 91 22.60 5.41 14.07
C MET A 91 21.97 6.16 12.89
N TYR A 92 22.39 5.88 11.66
CA TYR A 92 22.04 6.67 10.48
C TYR A 92 21.46 5.81 9.35
N CYS A 93 20.64 6.43 8.50
CA CYS A 93 20.21 5.81 7.24
C CYS A 93 21.32 5.91 6.19
N GLY A 94 21.25 5.10 5.14
CA GLY A 94 22.29 5.07 4.10
C GLY A 94 22.58 6.42 3.42
N THR A 95 21.68 7.40 3.49
CA THR A 95 21.92 8.76 2.97
C THR A 95 22.70 9.64 3.95
N HIS A 96 22.41 9.57 5.24
CA HIS A 96 23.16 10.32 6.27
C HIS A 96 24.47 9.62 6.67
N MET A 97 24.69 8.38 6.23
CA MET A 97 26.03 7.77 6.27
C MET A 97 26.94 8.28 5.14
N LYS A 98 26.36 8.64 3.99
CA LYS A 98 27.10 9.11 2.80
C LYS A 98 27.28 10.63 2.74
N GLY A 99 26.40 11.39 3.40
CA GLY A 99 26.45 12.86 3.44
C GLY A 99 26.47 13.37 4.87
N THR A 100 26.86 14.63 5.05
CA THR A 100 26.98 15.25 6.37
C THR A 100 25.60 15.48 6.99
N PRO A 101 25.33 14.98 8.20
CA PRO A 101 24.09 15.27 8.89
C PRO A 101 24.02 16.76 9.27
N HIS A 102 22.84 17.39 9.13
CA HIS A 102 22.61 18.80 9.52
C HIS A 102 22.45 18.96 11.05
N GLY A 103 22.84 17.95 11.82
CA GLY A 103 22.67 17.85 13.26
C GLY A 103 22.30 16.44 13.68
N ILE A 104 22.42 16.16 14.97
CA ILE A 104 22.09 14.86 15.57
C ILE A 104 20.91 15.08 16.53
N CYS A 105 19.92 14.20 16.44
CA CYS A 105 18.86 14.03 17.42
C CYS A 105 19.35 13.02 18.45
N SER A 106 19.61 13.47 19.68
CA SER A 106 19.70 12.57 20.83
C SER A 106 18.28 12.08 21.11
N ASN A 107 18.06 10.77 21.06
CA ASN A 107 16.87 10.20 21.69
C ASN A 107 17.16 10.25 23.19
N ASP A 108 16.65 11.25 23.90
CA ASP A 108 16.58 11.16 25.36
C ASP A 108 15.78 9.90 25.72
N GLU A 109 16.23 9.16 26.72
CA GLU A 109 15.66 7.86 27.13
C GLU A 109 14.15 7.91 27.49
N ASN A 110 13.59 9.11 27.60
CA ASN A 110 12.20 9.40 27.92
C ASN A 110 11.24 9.34 26.71
N ASP A 111 11.75 9.30 25.48
CA ASP A 111 10.92 9.30 24.26
C ASP A 111 10.93 7.93 23.57
N LYS A 112 10.84 6.87 24.38
CA LYS A 112 10.57 5.53 23.86
C LYS A 112 9.20 5.59 23.17
N PRO A 113 9.11 5.31 21.87
CA PRO A 113 7.82 5.20 21.18
C PRO A 113 6.93 4.21 21.94
N LEU A 114 5.70 4.64 22.22
CA LEU A 114 4.69 3.98 23.04
C LEU A 114 4.11 2.66 22.45
N GLY A 115 4.92 1.83 21.78
CA GLY A 115 4.43 0.59 21.20
C GLY A 115 5.53 -0.40 20.84
N GLN A 116 5.62 -1.49 21.59
CA GLN A 116 6.41 -2.65 21.18
C GLN A 116 5.72 -3.33 19.99
N LYS A 117 6.46 -3.62 18.92
CA LYS A 117 5.96 -4.51 17.87
C LYS A 117 5.87 -5.92 18.44
N VAL A 118 4.66 -6.46 18.45
CA VAL A 118 4.40 -7.85 18.82
C VAL A 118 4.18 -8.65 17.54
N GLU A 119 4.89 -9.76 17.39
CA GLU A 119 4.65 -10.73 16.33
C GLU A 119 3.48 -11.62 16.72
N VAL A 120 2.43 -11.62 15.89
CA VAL A 120 1.24 -12.45 16.05
C VAL A 120 1.17 -13.41 14.87
N TRP A 121 0.87 -14.68 15.12
CA TRP A 121 0.66 -15.68 14.09
C TRP A 121 -0.65 -16.44 14.31
N ALA A 122 -1.14 -17.10 13.26
CA ALA A 122 -2.31 -17.95 13.32
C ALA A 122 -1.91 -19.37 13.74
N GLN A 123 -2.60 -19.92 14.74
CA GLN A 123 -2.40 -21.27 15.27
C GLN A 123 -3.73 -22.01 15.27
N ASP A 124 -3.73 -23.24 14.75
CA ASP A 124 -4.86 -24.16 14.89
C ASP A 124 -4.85 -24.78 16.29
N ILE A 125 -5.92 -24.57 17.04
CA ILE A 125 -6.16 -25.15 18.36
C ILE A 125 -7.53 -25.83 18.32
N GLN A 126 -7.52 -27.17 18.38
CA GLN A 126 -8.73 -28.01 18.29
C GLN A 126 -9.65 -27.71 17.08
N GLY A 127 -9.08 -27.35 15.93
CA GLY A 127 -9.81 -27.11 14.68
C GLY A 127 -10.32 -25.67 14.50
N ILE A 128 -10.01 -24.76 15.43
CA ILE A 128 -10.32 -23.34 15.35
C ILE A 128 -9.01 -22.55 15.25
N ILE A 129 -8.97 -21.60 14.31
CA ILE A 129 -7.78 -20.76 14.10
C ILE A 129 -7.82 -19.59 15.09
N TYR A 130 -6.80 -19.51 15.94
CA TYR A 130 -6.60 -18.41 16.87
C TYR A 130 -5.35 -17.60 16.51
N TYR A 131 -5.38 -16.30 16.79
CA TYR A 131 -4.21 -15.43 16.65
C TYR A 131 -3.49 -15.31 17.98
N ILE A 132 -2.24 -15.75 18.05
CA ILE A 132 -1.47 -15.83 19.29
C ILE A 132 -0.09 -15.15 19.18
N ASP A 133 0.49 -14.76 20.30
CA ASP A 133 1.85 -14.21 20.38
C ASP A 133 2.83 -15.08 21.20
N LYS A 134 4.11 -14.66 21.28
CA LYS A 134 5.13 -15.32 22.09
C LYS A 134 4.94 -15.13 23.59
N ALA A 135 4.08 -14.20 24.02
CA ALA A 135 3.83 -13.88 25.43
C ALA A 135 2.66 -14.68 26.03
N GLY A 136 2.03 -15.57 25.25
CA GLY A 136 0.93 -16.40 25.73
C GLY A 136 -0.45 -15.78 25.54
N ASN A 137 -0.57 -14.69 24.79
CA ASN A 137 -1.84 -13.98 24.59
C ASN A 137 -2.57 -14.51 23.35
N VAL A 138 -3.90 -14.59 23.45
CA VAL A 138 -4.81 -14.89 22.35
C VAL A 138 -5.58 -13.62 22.01
N TYR A 139 -5.56 -13.20 20.76
CA TYR A 139 -6.16 -11.96 20.27
C TYR A 139 -7.49 -12.19 19.58
N GLN A 140 -8.34 -11.17 19.65
CA GLN A 140 -9.57 -11.11 18.88
C GLN A 140 -9.25 -11.03 17.37
N ALA A 141 -9.81 -11.95 16.57
CA ALA A 141 -9.53 -12.06 15.15
C ALA A 141 -9.88 -10.80 14.36
N GLU A 142 -11.02 -10.15 14.67
CA GLU A 142 -11.45 -8.93 13.97
C GLU A 142 -10.44 -7.79 14.15
N ASP A 143 -9.89 -7.64 15.35
CA ASP A 143 -8.92 -6.59 15.67
C ASP A 143 -7.60 -6.81 14.92
N ILE A 144 -7.19 -8.06 14.69
CA ILE A 144 -6.00 -8.43 13.91
C ILE A 144 -6.24 -8.17 12.42
N VAL A 145 -7.39 -8.59 11.89
CA VAL A 145 -7.74 -8.42 10.47
C VAL A 145 -7.79 -6.93 10.08
N VAL A 146 -8.26 -6.07 10.99
CA VAL A 146 -8.36 -4.61 10.76
C VAL A 146 -7.04 -3.87 11.05
N ASN A 147 -5.98 -4.58 11.46
CA ASN A 147 -4.69 -3.99 11.89
C ASN A 147 -4.87 -2.91 12.97
N LYS A 148 -5.73 -3.18 13.95
CA LYS A 148 -6.02 -2.25 15.04
C LYS A 148 -4.80 -2.10 15.94
N VAL A 149 -4.50 -0.87 16.34
CA VAL A 149 -3.46 -0.58 17.33
C VAL A 149 -3.95 -1.04 18.71
N ASN A 150 -3.16 -1.85 19.41
CA ASN A 150 -3.51 -2.51 20.68
C ASN A 150 -4.76 -3.42 20.54
N PRO A 151 -4.67 -4.53 19.80
CA PRO A 151 -5.77 -5.48 19.63
C PRO A 151 -6.20 -6.08 20.98
N LYS A 152 -7.49 -6.36 21.14
CA LYS A 152 -8.04 -6.90 22.38
C LYS A 152 -7.55 -8.34 22.61
N ILE A 153 -7.00 -8.58 23.80
CA ILE A 153 -6.66 -9.92 24.29
C ILE A 153 -7.95 -10.55 24.83
N ILE A 154 -8.30 -11.73 24.30
CA ILE A 154 -9.52 -12.46 24.67
C ILE A 154 -9.26 -13.62 25.62
N ALA A 155 -8.05 -14.19 25.60
CA ALA A 155 -7.65 -15.28 26.47
C ALA A 155 -6.13 -15.41 26.54
N LYS A 156 -5.65 -16.35 27.37
CA LYS A 156 -4.26 -16.81 27.38
C LYS A 156 -4.16 -18.28 27.02
N TYR A 157 -3.15 -18.63 26.22
CA TYR A 157 -2.88 -20.02 25.88
C TYR A 157 -1.72 -20.59 26.72
N ILE A 158 -1.78 -21.88 26.98
CA ILE A 158 -0.72 -22.66 27.63
C ILE A 158 -0.21 -23.67 26.61
N LYS A 159 1.12 -23.71 26.45
CA LYS A 159 1.80 -24.71 25.64
C LYS A 159 2.13 -25.92 26.52
N THR A 160 1.42 -27.02 26.34
CA THR A 160 1.51 -28.23 27.19
C THR A 160 2.39 -29.32 26.57
N GLY A 161 3.02 -29.06 25.42
CA GLY A 161 3.93 -29.99 24.74
C GLY A 161 4.65 -29.37 23.54
N ILE A 162 5.28 -30.20 22.71
CA ILE A 162 6.04 -29.75 21.52
C ILE A 162 5.15 -28.99 20.53
N ASP A 163 3.87 -29.36 20.41
CA ASP A 163 2.90 -28.72 19.50
C ASP A 163 1.45 -28.69 20.00
N THR A 164 1.24 -28.92 21.31
CA THR A 164 -0.11 -28.93 21.90
C THR A 164 -0.37 -27.63 22.64
N TYR A 165 -1.33 -26.87 22.13
CA TYR A 165 -1.79 -25.61 22.70
C TYR A 165 -3.15 -25.84 23.36
N SER A 166 -3.34 -25.24 24.53
CA SER A 166 -4.61 -25.26 25.27
C SER A 166 -4.96 -23.84 25.70
N ILE A 167 -6.24 -23.51 25.70
CA ILE A 167 -6.78 -22.24 26.19
C ILE A 167 -7.69 -22.56 27.39
N PRO A 168 -7.18 -22.46 28.63
CA PRO A 168 -7.91 -22.85 29.83
C PRO A 168 -9.24 -22.09 30.00
N GLU A 169 -9.29 -20.83 29.58
CA GLU A 169 -10.50 -20.00 29.69
C GLU A 169 -11.65 -20.47 28.79
N PHE A 170 -11.34 -21.24 27.75
CA PHE A 170 -12.36 -21.86 26.90
C PHE A 170 -12.57 -23.35 27.22
N ASN A 171 -11.84 -23.92 28.19
CA ASN A 171 -11.77 -25.37 28.45
C ASN A 171 -11.32 -26.20 27.22
N ILE A 172 -10.33 -25.69 26.48
CA ILE A 172 -9.80 -26.26 25.22
C ILE A 172 -8.31 -26.53 25.37
#